data_AF-A0AAW1B0B4-F1
#
_entry.id   AF-A0AAW1B0B4-F1
#
_cell.length_a   1.000
_cell.length_b   1.000
_cell.length_c   1.000
_cell.angle_alpha   90.00
_cell.angle_beta   90.00
_cell.angle_gamma   90.00
#
_symmetry.space_group_name_H-M   'P 1'
#
loop_
_entity.id
_entity.type
_entity.pdbx_description
1 polymer ?
#
loop_
_entity_poly.entity_id
_entity_poly.type
_entity_poly.pdbx_seq_one_letter_code
_entity_poly.pdbx_strand_id
1 'polypeptide(L)' 'MSELEKAFRKFAVYGDSAATGNDMTGKNFSKMLKECGVMDGKAVTSTDVDTVFNKVK' A
#
# COMPACT_ATOMS: atom_id res chain seq x y z
N MET A 1 13.64 -10.97 6.23
CA MET A 1 12.68 -10.00 5.65
C MET A 1 12.60 -8.80 6.56
N SER A 2 12.69 -7.60 5.98
CA SER A 2 12.58 -6.34 6.73
C SER A 2 11.16 -6.15 7.25
N GLU A 3 10.98 -5.29 8.25
CA GLU A 3 9.63 -4.96 8.76
C GLU A 3 8.75 -4.34 7.67
N LEU A 4 9.36 -3.60 6.72
CA LEU A 4 8.68 -3.07 5.55
C LEU A 4 8.13 -4.20 4.66
N GLU A 5 8.93 -5.22 4.37
CA GLU A 5 8.50 -6.35 3.55
C GLU A 5 7.36 -7.13 4.24
N LYS A 6 7.42 -7.29 5.58
CA LYS A 6 6.34 -7.91 6.35
C LYS A 6 5.05 -7.10 6.29
N ALA A 7 5.14 -5.77 6.41
CA ALA A 7 3.98 -4.90 6.27
C ALA A 7 3.39 -5.00 4.86
N PHE A 8 4.24 -4.93 3.82
CA PHE A 8 3.82 -5.09 2.44
C PHE A 8 3.03 -6.39 2.25
N ARG A 9 3.56 -7.54 2.67
CA ARG A 9 2.87 -8.83 2.51
C ARG A 9 1.52 -8.89 3.23
N LYS A 10 1.41 -8.29 4.43
CA LYS A 10 0.13 -8.23 5.17
C LYS A 10 -0.93 -7.47 4.39
N PHE A 11 -0.58 -6.35 3.76
CA PHE A 11 -1.52 -5.57 2.95
C PHE A 11 -1.73 -6.15 1.56
N ALA A 12 -0.74 -6.87 1.00
CA ALA A 12 -0.83 -7.50 -0.32
C ALA A 12 -1.93 -8.56 -0.37
N VAL A 13 -2.11 -9.32 0.72
CA VAL A 13 -3.18 -10.34 0.85
C VAL A 13 -4.45 -9.83 1.55
N TYR A 14 -4.50 -8.54 1.90
CA TYR A 14 -5.60 -8.01 2.68
C TYR A 14 -6.92 -8.08 1.91
N GLY A 15 -7.88 -8.83 2.46
CA GLY A 15 -9.22 -8.99 1.87
C GLY A 15 -9.29 -9.97 0.70
N ASP A 16 -8.17 -10.62 0.35
CA ASP A 16 -8.11 -11.66 -0.69
C ASP A 16 -7.29 -12.85 -0.20
N SER A 17 -7.98 -13.91 0.23
CA SER A 17 -7.33 -15.13 0.73
C SER A 17 -6.65 -15.97 -0.35
N ALA A 18 -6.89 -15.67 -1.64
CA ALA A 18 -6.21 -16.33 -2.75
C ALA A 18 -4.92 -15.60 -3.17
N ALA A 19 -4.69 -14.38 -2.69
CA ALA A 19 -3.51 -13.61 -3.01
C ALA A 19 -2.22 -14.26 -2.45
N THR A 20 -1.16 -14.24 -3.24
CA THR A 20 0.15 -14.82 -2.88
C THR A 20 1.03 -13.89 -2.05
N GLY A 21 0.65 -12.61 -1.95
CA GLY A 21 1.40 -11.58 -1.26
C GLY A 21 2.63 -11.07 -2.02
N ASN A 22 2.75 -11.39 -3.31
CA ASN A 22 3.83 -10.89 -4.17
C ASN A 22 3.51 -9.53 -4.78
N ASP A 23 2.22 -9.28 -5.07
CA ASP A 23 1.73 -8.03 -5.66
C ASP A 23 0.65 -7.40 -4.77
N MET A 24 0.44 -6.10 -4.91
CA MET A 24 -0.55 -5.36 -4.12
C MET A 24 -1.43 -4.50 -5.02
N THR A 25 -2.73 -4.45 -4.73
CA THR A 25 -3.65 -3.54 -5.41
C THR A 25 -3.45 -2.09 -4.94
N GLY A 26 -3.78 -1.11 -5.79
CA GLY A 26 -3.69 0.31 -5.41
C GLY A 26 -4.53 0.64 -4.17
N LYS A 27 -5.71 0.02 -4.03
CA LYS A 27 -6.56 0.15 -2.84
C LYS A 27 -5.83 -0.29 -1.57
N ASN A 28 -5.15 -1.44 -1.60
CA ASN A 28 -4.42 -1.95 -0.45
C ASN A 28 -3.15 -1.13 -0.16
N PHE A 29 -2.49 -0.61 -1.20
CA PHE A 29 -1.35 0.29 -1.05
C PHE A 29 -1.74 1.61 -0.38
N SER A 30 -2.81 2.27 -0.84
CA SER A 30 -3.33 3.48 -0.22
C SER A 30 -3.78 3.23 1.23
N LYS A 31 -4.35 2.06 1.53
CA LYS A 31 -4.68 1.65 2.90
C LYS A 31 -3.41 1.51 3.77
N MET A 32 -2.37 0.85 3.26
CA MET A 32 -1.09 0.68 3.96
C MET A 32 -0.49 2.04 4.33
N LEU A 33 -0.39 2.97 3.38
CA LEU A 33 0.19 4.28 3.63
C LEU A 33 -0.62 5.11 4.64
N LYS A 34 -1.95 4.96 4.64
CA LYS A 34 -2.82 5.59 5.63
C LYS A 34 -2.63 4.99 7.02
N GLU A 35 -2.60 3.66 7.16
CA GLU A 35 -2.46 2.98 8.45
C GLU A 35 -1.05 3.09 9.04
N CYS A 36 -0.03 3.24 8.18
CA CYS A 36 1.33 3.54 8.61
C CYS A 36 1.56 5.04 8.92
N GLY A 37 0.54 5.89 8.78
CA GLY A 37 0.65 7.33 9.06
C GLY A 37 1.49 8.13 8.05
N VAL A 38 1.74 7.57 6.87
CA VAL A 38 2.48 8.25 5.79
C VAL A 38 1.61 9.33 5.13
N MET A 39 0.31 9.06 5.00
CA MET A 39 -0.65 10.02 4.45
C MET A 39 -1.14 10.97 5.55
N ASP A 40 -0.71 12.23 5.49
CA ASP A 40 -1.15 13.29 6.40
C ASP A 40 -2.32 14.13 5.83
N GLY A 41 -2.68 13.94 4.56
CA GLY A 41 -3.70 14.72 3.87
C GLY A 41 -3.29 16.16 3.56
N LYS A 42 -2.02 16.52 3.77
CA LYS A 42 -1.46 17.85 3.51
C LYS A 42 -0.28 17.76 2.55
N ALA A 43 0.83 17.16 2.99
CA ALA A 43 2.02 16.96 2.18
C ALA A 43 1.94 15.67 1.35
N VAL A 44 1.23 14.66 1.85
CA VAL A 44 0.99 13.39 1.16
C VAL A 44 -0.53 13.17 1.09
N THR A 45 -1.09 13.43 -0.09
CA THR A 45 -2.53 13.28 -0.35
C THR A 45 -2.85 11.93 -0.99
N SER A 46 -4.13 11.55 -1.03
CA SER A 46 -4.57 10.36 -1.76
C SER A 46 -4.23 10.44 -3.25
N THR A 47 -4.33 11.63 -3.84
CA THR A 47 -4.00 11.87 -5.25
C THR A 47 -2.51 11.61 -5.53
N ASP A 48 -1.63 12.03 -4.61
CA ASP A 48 -0.19 11.79 -4.75
C ASP A 48 0.12 10.30 -4.68
N VAL A 49 -0.50 9.59 -3.74
CA VAL A 49 -0.36 8.14 -3.58
C VAL A 49 -0.82 7.39 -4.83
N ASP A 50 -2.00 7.72 -5.34
CA ASP A 50 -2.56 7.08 -6.54
C ASP A 50 -1.68 7.36 -7.77
N THR A 51 -1.13 8.58 -7.88
CA THR A 51 -0.19 8.96 -8.95
C THR A 51 1.10 8.14 -8.86
N VAL A 52 1.70 8.02 -7.68
CA VAL A 52 2.93 7.24 -7.48
C VAL A 52 2.70 5.77 -7.78
N PHE A 53 1.60 5.20 -7.29
CA PHE A 53 1.28 3.79 -7.55
C PHE A 53 1.19 3.50 -9.06
N ASN A 54 0.49 4.34 -9.83
CA ASN A 54 0.35 4.15 -11.27
C ASN A 54 1.64 4.45 -12.07
N LYS A 55 2.60 5.19 -11.51
CA LYS A 55 3.91 5.43 -12.14
C LYS A 55 4.90 4.27 -11.94
N VAL A 56 4.76 3.53 -10.84
CA VAL A 56 5.71 2.47 -10.44
C VAL A 56 5.22 1.09 -10.84
N LYS A 57 3.90 0.91 -11.01
CA LYS A 57 3.27 -0.35 -11.40
C LYS A 57 3.67 -0.80 -12.81
#